data_AF-A0A3Q4G3X2-F1
#
_entry.id   AF-A0A3Q4G3X2-F1
#
_cell.length_a   1.000
_cell.length_b   1.000
_cell.length_c   1.000
_cell.angle_alpha   90.00
_cell.angle_beta   90.00
_cell.angle_gamma   90.00
#
_symmetry.space_group_name_H-M   'P 1'
#
loop_
_entity.id
_entity.type
_entity.pdbx_description
1 polymer ?
#
loop_
_entity_poly.entity_id
_entity_poly.type
_entity_poly.pdbx_seq_one_letter_code
_entity_poly.pdbx_strand_id
1 'polypeptide(L)'
;SLMPGVEACLQAGKWVPEAEHEAGEGPQRSRINRCSLLPPLFDGCFFFLLGSFKTPTKDELTKLLREGGAQLLNRQPKPDSDVTQTVNATAYHAPPGSDQALCTHYIIYDPQAPHKPSVVRRGKVWSAPTTWVINCITAFSLLAVPDPELLV
;
A
#
# COMPACT_ATOMS: atom_id res chain seq x y z
N SER A 1 -18.53 13.17 -21.07
CA SER A 1 -18.34 14.60 -20.77
C SER A 1 -16.85 14.85 -20.52
N LEU A 2 -16.41 16.11 -20.53
CA LEU A 2 -15.06 16.47 -20.11
C LEU A 2 -14.92 16.33 -18.58
N MET A 3 -13.68 16.15 -18.11
CA MET A 3 -13.36 16.16 -16.67
C MET A 3 -13.51 17.61 -16.13
N PRO A 4 -14.05 17.82 -14.92
CA PRO A 4 -14.35 19.17 -14.39
C PRO A 4 -13.19 20.17 -14.44
N GLY A 5 -11.97 19.75 -14.08
CA GLY A 5 -10.80 20.63 -14.13
C GLY A 5 -10.38 21.02 -15.56
N VAL A 6 -10.56 20.11 -16.53
CA VAL A 6 -10.30 20.42 -17.96
C VAL A 6 -11.32 21.41 -18.49
N GLU A 7 -12.59 21.21 -18.15
CA GLU A 7 -13.67 22.11 -18.52
C GLU A 7 -13.46 23.51 -17.93
N ALA A 8 -13.04 23.61 -16.66
CA ALA A 8 -12.72 24.88 -16.01
C ALA A 8 -11.57 25.64 -16.71
N CYS A 9 -10.49 24.95 -17.10
CA CYS A 9 -9.40 25.56 -17.87
C CYS A 9 -9.87 26.12 -19.21
N LEU A 10 -10.69 25.35 -19.94
CA LEU A 10 -11.20 25.75 -21.26
C LEU A 10 -12.13 26.97 -21.15
N GLN A 11 -13.02 27.00 -20.15
CA GLN A 11 -13.93 28.12 -19.92
C GLN A 11 -13.19 29.38 -19.47
N ALA A 12 -12.17 29.25 -18.63
CA ALA A 12 -11.37 30.38 -18.15
C ALA A 12 -10.35 30.89 -19.18
N GLY A 13 -10.07 30.12 -20.24
CA GLY A 13 -9.04 30.43 -21.23
C GLY A 13 -7.61 30.44 -20.65
N LYS A 14 -7.41 29.79 -19.49
CA LYS A 14 -6.14 29.76 -18.76
C LYS A 14 -6.05 28.51 -17.88
N TRP A 15 -4.85 28.22 -17.39
CA TRP A 15 -4.65 27.22 -16.35
C TRP A 15 -5.29 27.69 -15.03
N VAL A 16 -6.18 26.88 -14.47
CA VAL A 16 -6.82 27.15 -13.17
C VAL A 16 -6.14 26.36 -12.05
N PRO A 17 -6.25 26.77 -10.78
CA PRO A 17 -5.68 26.02 -9.66
C PRO A 17 -6.19 24.57 -9.59
N GLU A 18 -5.29 23.60 -9.53
CA GLU A 18 -5.65 22.17 -9.55
C GLU A 18 -6.29 21.68 -8.25
N ALA A 19 -6.00 22.35 -7.12
CA ALA A 19 -6.49 21.96 -5.81
C ALA A 19 -8.03 21.96 -5.71
N GLU A 20 -8.71 22.84 -6.46
CA GLU A 20 -10.18 22.92 -6.50
C GLU A 20 -10.81 21.78 -7.31
N HIS A 21 -10.00 21.02 -8.05
CA HIS A 21 -10.42 19.94 -8.94
C HIS A 21 -9.77 18.60 -8.60
N GLU A 22 -9.15 18.49 -7.41
CA GLU A 22 -8.43 17.30 -6.95
C GLU A 22 -9.40 16.14 -6.64
N ALA A 23 -9.00 14.91 -6.99
CA ALA A 23 -9.86 13.73 -6.91
C ALA A 23 -9.90 13.12 -5.49
N GLY A 24 -10.54 13.80 -4.54
CA GLY A 24 -10.74 13.33 -3.17
C GLY A 24 -9.49 13.28 -2.30
N GLU A 25 -9.62 12.73 -1.09
CA GLU A 25 -8.65 12.90 -0.01
C GLU A 25 -7.32 12.14 -0.20
N GLY A 26 -7.32 10.99 -0.87
CA GLY A 26 -6.12 10.17 -1.08
C GLY A 26 -5.06 10.89 -1.93
N PRO A 27 -5.41 11.29 -3.17
CA PRO A 27 -4.53 12.07 -4.03
C PRO A 27 -4.03 13.35 -3.36
N GLN A 28 -4.91 14.10 -2.68
CA GLN A 28 -4.54 15.31 -1.95
C GLN A 28 -3.48 15.04 -0.87
N ARG A 29 -3.69 14.02 -0.02
CA ARG A 29 -2.71 13.61 1.00
C ARG A 29 -1.37 13.23 0.38
N SER A 30 -1.39 12.44 -0.69
CA SER A 30 -0.17 12.03 -1.42
C SER A 30 0.59 13.23 -1.96
N ARG A 31 -0.10 14.18 -2.59
CA ARG A 31 0.49 15.41 -3.12
C ARG A 31 1.13 16.25 -2.02
N ILE A 32 0.41 16.50 -0.92
CA ILE A 32 0.92 17.28 0.23
C ILE A 32 2.14 16.57 0.85
N ASN A 33 2.08 15.25 1.04
CA ASN A 33 3.19 14.45 1.55
C ASN A 33 4.45 14.64 0.70
N ARG A 34 4.30 14.53 -0.63
CA ARG A 34 5.40 14.72 -1.57
C ARG A 34 5.94 16.16 -1.58
N CYS A 35 5.07 17.17 -1.56
CA CYS A 35 5.47 18.59 -1.46
C CYS A 35 6.23 18.88 -0.16
N SER A 36 5.93 18.14 0.90
CA SER A 36 6.60 18.23 2.20
C SER A 36 7.86 17.37 2.29
N LEU A 37 8.27 16.71 1.20
CA LEU A 37 9.44 15.83 1.11
C LEU A 37 9.41 14.67 2.13
N LEU A 38 8.22 14.21 2.50
CA LEU A 38 8.04 13.10 3.43
C LEU A 38 8.19 11.73 2.72
N PRO A 39 8.50 10.65 3.47
CA PRO A 39 8.65 9.32 2.91
C PRO A 39 7.41 8.85 2.12
N PRO A 40 7.60 7.98 1.11
CA PRO A 40 6.49 7.40 0.35
C PRO A 40 5.68 6.41 1.21
N LEU A 41 4.48 6.06 0.75
CA LEU A 41 3.46 5.35 1.54
C LEU A 41 3.96 4.07 2.24
N PHE A 42 4.77 3.28 1.55
CA PHE A 42 5.28 1.98 2.02
C PHE A 42 6.76 2.04 2.42
N ASP A 43 7.29 3.23 2.72
CA ASP A 43 8.63 3.36 3.27
C ASP A 43 8.79 2.54 4.57
N GLY A 44 9.88 1.79 4.65
CA GLY A 44 10.15 0.86 5.76
C GLY A 44 9.39 -0.47 5.71
N CYS A 45 8.55 -0.71 4.68
CA CYS A 45 7.77 -1.93 4.53
C CYS A 45 8.39 -2.92 3.53
N PHE A 46 8.27 -4.22 3.83
CA PHE A 46 8.79 -5.34 3.04
C PHE A 46 7.66 -6.23 2.55
N PHE A 47 7.64 -6.56 1.27
CA PHE A 47 6.52 -7.25 0.64
C PHE A 47 6.97 -8.50 -0.10
N PHE A 48 6.32 -9.62 0.16
CA PHE A 48 6.43 -10.86 -0.61
C PHE A 48 5.10 -11.16 -1.30
N LEU A 49 5.13 -11.40 -2.61
CA LEU A 49 3.94 -11.71 -3.40
C LEU A 49 3.77 -13.23 -3.53
N LEU A 50 2.83 -13.80 -2.76
CA LEU A 50 2.56 -15.23 -2.68
C LEU A 50 1.65 -15.68 -3.84
N GLY A 51 2.14 -16.65 -4.61
CA GLY A 51 1.35 -17.32 -5.65
C GLY A 51 1.13 -16.48 -6.91
N SER A 52 0.01 -16.75 -7.58
CA SER A 52 -0.43 -16.12 -8.83
C SER A 52 -1.45 -15.02 -8.56
N PHE A 53 -1.39 -13.95 -9.36
CA PHE A 53 -2.28 -12.79 -9.26
C PHE A 53 -3.00 -12.56 -10.58
N LYS A 54 -4.31 -12.36 -10.55
CA LYS A 54 -5.11 -12.08 -11.74
C LYS A 54 -5.34 -10.58 -11.94
N THR A 55 -5.84 -9.88 -10.92
CA THR A 55 -6.19 -8.47 -11.04
C THR A 55 -6.02 -7.76 -9.69
N PRO A 56 -5.03 -6.84 -9.55
CA PRO A 56 -3.95 -6.57 -10.50
C PRO A 56 -3.05 -7.79 -10.74
N THR A 57 -2.35 -7.82 -11.88
CA THR A 57 -1.31 -8.81 -12.16
C THR A 57 -0.12 -8.65 -11.21
N LYS A 58 0.75 -9.65 -11.13
CA LYS A 58 1.94 -9.61 -10.26
C LYS A 58 2.89 -8.47 -10.62
N ASP A 59 3.03 -8.16 -11.92
CA ASP A 59 3.91 -7.10 -12.40
C ASP A 59 3.34 -5.71 -12.11
N GLU A 60 2.03 -5.52 -12.31
CA GLU A 60 1.34 -4.28 -11.94
C GLU A 60 1.43 -4.03 -10.42
N LEU A 61 1.19 -5.07 -9.61
CA LEU A 61 1.30 -4.97 -8.16
C LEU A 61 2.74 -4.69 -7.72
N THR A 62 3.71 -5.33 -8.36
CA THR A 62 5.15 -5.06 -8.14
C THR A 62 5.50 -3.61 -8.43
N LYS A 63 5.01 -3.06 -9.54
CA LYS A 63 5.21 -1.67 -9.92
C LYS A 63 4.61 -0.72 -8.88
N LEU A 64 3.34 -0.93 -8.50
CA LEU A 64 2.64 -0.12 -7.48
C LEU A 64 3.39 -0.10 -6.14
N LEU A 65 3.85 -1.27 -5.68
CA LEU A 65 4.58 -1.38 -4.42
C LEU A 65 5.92 -0.64 -4.49
N ARG A 66 6.67 -0.80 -5.58
CA ARG A 66 7.96 -0.09 -5.77
C ARG A 66 7.78 1.43 -5.84
N GLU A 67 6.78 1.90 -6.59
CA GLU A 67 6.47 3.33 -6.67
C GLU A 67 6.02 3.90 -5.32
N GLY A 68 5.36 3.09 -4.49
CA GLY A 68 5.04 3.41 -3.11
C GLY A 68 6.21 3.31 -2.12
N GLY A 69 7.43 2.96 -2.57
CA GLY A 69 8.64 2.88 -1.73
C GLY A 69 8.86 1.55 -1.01
N ALA A 70 8.08 0.52 -1.31
CA ALA A 70 8.21 -0.79 -0.69
C ALA A 70 9.47 -1.54 -1.15
N GLN A 71 10.01 -2.38 -0.26
CA GLN A 71 11.04 -3.36 -0.60
C GLN A 71 10.42 -4.70 -0.95
N LEU A 72 10.68 -5.21 -2.17
CA LEU A 72 10.19 -6.52 -2.59
C LEU A 72 11.16 -7.64 -2.20
N LEU A 73 10.60 -8.67 -1.59
CA LEU A 73 11.31 -9.87 -1.17
C LEU A 73 11.22 -10.95 -2.26
N ASN A 74 12.37 -11.55 -2.57
CA ASN A 74 12.44 -12.69 -3.51
C ASN A 74 12.09 -14.03 -2.85
N ARG A 75 12.12 -14.09 -1.51
CA ARG A 75 11.83 -15.28 -0.71
C ARG A 75 10.80 -14.93 0.35
N GLN A 76 9.94 -15.88 0.69
CA GLN A 76 8.94 -15.69 1.72
C GLN A 76 9.63 -15.44 3.07
N PRO A 77 9.27 -14.37 3.80
CA PRO A 77 9.82 -14.10 5.12
C PRO A 77 9.38 -15.19 6.09
N LYS A 78 10.33 -15.71 6.87
CA LYS A 78 10.07 -16.69 7.92
C LYS A 78 9.93 -15.94 9.24
N PRO A 79 8.84 -16.10 10.01
CA PRO A 79 8.63 -15.38 11.26
C PRO A 79 9.79 -15.47 12.25
N ASP A 80 10.47 -16.61 12.26
CA ASP A 80 11.51 -16.96 13.24
C ASP A 80 12.94 -16.84 12.69
N SER A 81 13.14 -16.14 11.56
CA SER A 81 14.50 -15.95 11.02
C SER A 81 15.19 -14.74 11.64
N ASP A 82 16.51 -14.86 11.84
CA ASP A 82 17.35 -13.75 12.30
C ASP A 82 17.15 -12.51 11.43
N VAL A 83 17.01 -12.66 10.11
CA VAL A 83 16.79 -11.54 9.18
C VAL A 83 15.50 -10.76 9.50
N THR A 84 14.37 -11.44 9.65
CA THR A 84 13.10 -10.77 9.99
C THR A 84 13.07 -10.23 11.42
N GLN A 85 13.89 -10.77 12.32
CA GLN A 85 13.95 -10.35 13.72
C GLN A 85 14.87 -9.15 13.93
N THR A 86 15.99 -9.07 13.19
CA THR A 86 17.03 -8.04 13.26
C THR A 86 16.73 -6.77 12.44
N VAL A 87 15.83 -6.82 11.46
CA VAL A 87 15.41 -5.63 10.72
C VAL A 87 14.62 -4.71 11.65
N ASN A 88 15.27 -3.63 12.09
CA ASN A 88 14.67 -2.50 12.81
C ASN A 88 14.19 -1.42 11.83
N ALA A 89 13.33 -1.81 10.89
CA ALA A 89 12.64 -0.87 10.04
C ALA A 89 11.33 -0.44 10.70
N THR A 90 11.01 0.85 10.61
CA THR A 90 9.73 1.40 11.07
C THR A 90 8.98 1.90 9.85
N ALA A 91 7.72 1.48 9.73
CA ALA A 91 6.86 1.96 8.67
C ALA A 91 6.42 3.40 8.99
N TYR A 92 6.89 4.39 8.22
CA TYR A 92 6.65 5.82 8.50
C TYR A 92 5.16 6.17 8.59
N HIS A 93 4.36 5.58 7.69
CA HIS A 93 2.92 5.82 7.62
C HIS A 93 2.09 4.89 8.51
N ALA A 94 2.72 4.03 9.33
CA ALA A 94 1.99 3.23 10.29
C ALA A 94 1.39 4.11 11.40
N PRO A 95 0.17 3.80 11.88
CA PRO A 95 -0.40 4.50 13.03
C PRO A 95 0.56 4.40 14.23
N PRO A 96 0.82 5.52 14.95
CA PRO A 96 1.67 5.50 16.13
C PRO A 96 1.19 4.48 17.18
N GLY A 97 2.10 3.68 17.70
CA GLY A 97 1.79 2.62 18.69
C GLY A 97 1.12 1.38 18.11
N SER A 98 0.87 1.31 16.80
CA SER A 98 0.34 0.09 16.17
C SER A 98 1.42 -0.99 16.00
N ASP A 99 0.98 -2.24 15.98
CA ASP A 99 1.85 -3.37 15.66
C ASP A 99 2.50 -3.23 14.28
N GLN A 100 1.83 -2.58 13.31
CA GLN A 100 2.37 -2.34 11.95
C GLN A 100 3.55 -1.37 11.93
N ALA A 101 3.75 -0.57 12.99
CA ALA A 101 4.95 0.27 13.10
C ALA A 101 6.22 -0.56 13.33
N LEU A 102 6.09 -1.76 13.93
CA LEU A 102 7.22 -2.65 14.27
C LEU A 102 7.23 -3.96 13.45
N CYS A 103 6.07 -4.37 12.93
CA CYS A 103 5.87 -5.55 12.13
C CYS A 103 5.67 -5.12 10.68
N THR A 104 6.77 -4.90 9.96
CA THR A 104 6.76 -4.26 8.62
C THR A 104 6.84 -5.22 7.45
N HIS A 105 6.73 -6.53 7.70
CA HIS A 105 6.78 -7.56 6.65
C HIS A 105 5.37 -8.03 6.28
N TYR A 106 5.07 -8.07 4.99
CA TYR A 106 3.77 -8.40 4.44
C TYR A 106 3.88 -9.50 3.39
N ILE A 107 3.11 -10.56 3.56
CA ILE A 107 2.83 -11.58 2.56
C ILE A 107 1.51 -11.17 1.89
N ILE A 108 1.57 -10.79 0.63
CA ILE A 108 0.39 -10.42 -0.15
C ILE A 108 -0.08 -11.63 -0.95
N TYR A 109 -1.38 -11.87 -0.95
CA TYR A 109 -2.02 -12.94 -1.71
C TYR A 109 -3.24 -12.42 -2.48
N ASP A 110 -3.51 -13.05 -3.63
CA ASP A 110 -4.76 -12.80 -4.36
C ASP A 110 -5.91 -13.53 -3.62
N PRO A 111 -6.98 -12.83 -3.18
CA PRO A 111 -8.09 -13.45 -2.48
C PRO A 111 -8.87 -14.46 -3.34
N GLN A 112 -8.70 -14.44 -4.66
CA GLN A 112 -9.29 -15.40 -5.60
C GLN A 112 -8.35 -16.58 -5.90
N ALA A 113 -7.11 -16.58 -5.38
CA ALA A 113 -6.19 -17.70 -5.56
C ALA A 113 -6.57 -18.90 -4.67
N PRO A 114 -6.22 -20.13 -5.09
CA PRO A 114 -6.48 -21.34 -4.32
C PRO A 114 -5.73 -21.38 -2.98
N HIS A 115 -4.55 -20.77 -2.92
CA HIS A 115 -3.71 -20.79 -1.74
C HIS A 115 -3.81 -19.45 -0.98
N LYS A 116 -4.35 -19.50 0.23
CA LYS A 116 -4.51 -18.35 1.12
C LYS A 116 -3.85 -18.65 2.47
N PRO A 117 -3.16 -17.68 3.09
CA PRO A 117 -2.68 -17.81 4.45
C PRO A 117 -3.86 -18.01 5.43
N SER A 118 -3.67 -18.88 6.42
CA SER A 118 -4.71 -19.19 7.41
C SER A 118 -4.75 -18.24 8.61
N VAL A 119 -3.80 -17.31 8.70
CA VAL A 119 -3.67 -16.37 9.82
C VAL A 119 -3.23 -15.00 9.33
N VAL A 120 -3.76 -13.95 9.96
CA VAL A 120 -3.42 -12.55 9.68
C VAL A 120 -1.98 -12.24 10.00
N ARG A 121 -1.45 -12.82 11.07
CA ARG A 121 -0.10 -12.50 11.56
C ARG A 121 0.58 -13.73 12.16
N ARG A 122 1.86 -13.90 11.86
CA ARG A 122 2.79 -14.76 12.61
C ARG A 122 4.05 -13.98 12.93
N GLY A 123 4.34 -13.78 14.22
CA GLY A 123 5.45 -12.94 14.64
C GLY A 123 5.35 -11.53 14.05
N LYS A 124 6.41 -11.08 13.37
CA LYS A 124 6.48 -9.77 12.70
C LYS A 124 5.94 -9.75 11.26
N VAL A 125 5.35 -10.86 10.79
CA VAL A 125 4.92 -11.03 9.39
C VAL A 125 3.39 -11.05 9.31
N TRP A 126 2.85 -10.12 8.53
CA TRP A 126 1.43 -10.02 8.19
C TRP A 126 1.11 -10.80 6.92
N SER A 127 -0.13 -11.27 6.82
CA SER A 127 -0.75 -11.76 5.59
C SER A 127 -1.90 -10.83 5.24
N ALA A 128 -1.90 -10.29 4.03
CA ALA A 128 -2.94 -9.35 3.58
C ALA A 128 -3.37 -9.64 2.13
N PRO A 129 -4.66 -9.45 1.79
CA PRO A 129 -5.10 -9.61 0.42
C PRO A 129 -4.60 -8.46 -0.46
N THR A 130 -4.52 -8.67 -1.78
CA THR A 130 -4.17 -7.61 -2.74
C THR A 130 -5.07 -6.37 -2.62
N THR A 131 -6.34 -6.56 -2.27
CA THR A 131 -7.30 -5.47 -2.04
C THR A 131 -6.87 -4.52 -0.93
N TRP A 132 -6.19 -5.00 0.11
CA TRP A 132 -5.65 -4.15 1.17
C TRP A 132 -4.58 -3.19 0.62
N VAL A 133 -3.68 -3.66 -0.26
CA VAL A 133 -2.67 -2.81 -0.90
C VAL A 133 -3.35 -1.70 -1.72
N ILE A 134 -4.35 -2.06 -2.53
CA ILE A 134 -5.09 -1.10 -3.35
C ILE A 134 -5.83 -0.07 -2.48
N ASN A 135 -6.44 -0.51 -1.40
CA ASN A 135 -7.12 0.39 -0.46
C ASN A 135 -6.13 1.33 0.23
N CYS A 136 -4.95 0.84 0.62
CA CYS A 136 -3.90 1.68 1.20
C CYS A 136 -3.45 2.77 0.22
N ILE A 137 -3.21 2.41 -1.05
CA ILE A 137 -2.82 3.35 -2.10
C ILE A 137 -3.92 4.38 -2.36
N THR A 138 -5.16 3.91 -2.52
CA THR A 138 -6.32 4.76 -2.81
C THR A 138 -6.55 5.77 -1.69
N ALA A 139 -6.34 5.36 -0.43
CA ALA A 139 -6.45 6.23 0.72
C ALA A 139 -5.14 6.97 1.06
N PHE A 140 -4.03 6.74 0.37
CA PHE A 140 -2.69 7.17 0.79
C PHE A 140 -2.47 7.03 2.31
N SER A 141 -2.74 5.84 2.84
CA SER A 141 -2.67 5.53 4.27
C SER A 141 -2.34 4.06 4.49
N LEU A 142 -1.50 3.74 5.47
CA LEU A 142 -1.23 2.35 5.84
C LEU A 142 -2.38 1.83 6.73
N LEU A 143 -3.38 1.25 6.09
CA LEU A 143 -4.59 0.77 6.76
C LEU A 143 -4.30 -0.44 7.66
N ALA A 144 -5.17 -0.66 8.65
CA ALA A 144 -5.16 -1.88 9.44
C ALA A 144 -5.30 -3.11 8.53
N VAL A 145 -4.51 -4.16 8.80
CA VAL A 145 -4.63 -5.41 8.06
C VAL A 145 -5.95 -6.10 8.46
N PRO A 146 -6.84 -6.43 7.50
CA PRO A 146 -8.12 -7.05 7.81
C PRO A 146 -7.95 -8.49 8.32
N ASP A 147 -8.88 -8.91 9.19
CA ASP A 147 -9.02 -10.31 9.60
C ASP A 147 -9.52 -11.16 8.42
N PRO A 148 -8.99 -12.37 8.15
CA PRO A 148 -9.32 -13.15 6.97
C PRO A 148 -10.73 -13.74 7.11
N GLU A 149 -11.26 -13.84 8.34
CA GLU A 149 -12.64 -14.27 8.61
C GLU A 149 -13.69 -13.21 8.24
N LEU A 150 -13.29 -11.95 8.10
CA LEU A 150 -14.17 -10.84 7.70
C LEU A 150 -14.22 -10.61 6.18
N LEU A 151 -13.52 -11.43 5.40
CA LEU A 151 -13.44 -11.33 3.94
C LEU A 151 -14.34 -12.35 3.20
N VAL A 152 -15.33 -12.92 3.90
CA VAL A 152 -16.35 -13.85 3.37
C VAL A 152 -17.48 -13.11 2.68
#